data_AF-A0A520WZ49-F1
#
_entry.id   AF-A0A520WZ49-F1
#
_cell.length_a   1.000
_cell.length_b   1.000
_cell.length_c   1.000
_cell.angle_alpha   90.00
_cell.angle_beta   90.00
_cell.angle_gamma   90.00
#
_symmetry.space_group_name_H-M   'P 1'
#
loop_
_entity.id
_entity.type
_entity.pdbx_description
1 polymer ?
#
loop_
_entity_poly.entity_id
_entity_poly.type
_entity_poly.pdbx_seq_one_letter_code
_entity_poly.pdbx_strand_id
1 'polypeptide(L)'
;MNPGNLLWWSQFLFIAWAGTAPASEMLYAEDEVLEIELRGPLARTIDDNRARDANRFSLTVGGIEVPVSLRVRGKSRAQVCSFPPLRLDIEPGAAIGTPFAGQERLKLVTHCRASPGHEQNVIDEYAAYQMFAMLSEVSYRTRLLRIRYVDTDKPGASALVRYGFVIEPARRLAARTGGDVLKVPHVVKARLDQDQAALVFVFQYLIASADWSLVAAAGDRHCCHNIDLIAIEGAHHLVPFDFDLSGLVAPKYARRGANKGVQEVRNRRYRGYCIDSSHIAAALQGLLDQEAAFQALLQALPAVDAKATGRQQEFLERFYRGVGDPEVLAAKLDRRCVDR
;
A
#
# COMPACT_ATOMS: atom_id res chain seq x y z
N MET A 1 -34.77 9.17 67.69
CA MET A 1 -33.37 9.59 67.40
C MET A 1 -32.87 8.72 66.25
N ASN A 2 -32.16 9.36 65.31
CA ASN A 2 -31.81 8.95 63.94
C ASN A 2 -31.19 7.53 63.79
N PRO A 3 -31.20 6.89 62.59
CA PRO A 3 -30.34 7.37 61.50
C PRO A 3 -30.98 7.36 60.09
N GLY A 4 -30.53 8.32 59.29
CA GLY A 4 -30.95 8.50 57.90
C GLY A 4 -30.20 7.61 56.91
N ASN A 5 -30.89 7.31 55.81
CA ASN A 5 -30.33 6.63 54.65
C ASN A 5 -29.57 7.64 53.78
N LEU A 6 -28.24 7.52 53.74
CA LEU A 6 -27.37 8.18 52.78
C LEU A 6 -27.20 7.25 51.57
N LEU A 7 -27.87 7.57 50.46
CA LEU A 7 -27.63 6.98 49.15
C LEU A 7 -26.31 7.54 48.59
N TRP A 8 -25.27 6.72 48.58
CA TRP A 8 -24.01 6.98 47.90
C TRP A 8 -24.19 6.86 46.38
N TRP A 9 -24.10 7.99 45.68
CA TRP A 9 -23.91 8.01 44.24
C TRP A 9 -22.43 7.75 43.94
N SER A 10 -22.08 6.50 43.63
CA SER A 10 -20.75 6.17 43.12
C SER A 10 -20.62 6.67 41.68
N GLN A 11 -19.91 7.78 41.49
CA GLN A 11 -19.47 8.24 40.19
C GLN A 11 -18.37 7.29 39.68
N PHE A 12 -18.68 6.50 38.66
CA PHE A 12 -17.67 5.78 37.90
C PHE A 12 -16.90 6.79 37.05
N LEU A 13 -15.68 7.11 37.47
CA LEU A 13 -14.72 7.84 36.66
C LEU A 13 -14.27 6.91 35.52
N PHE A 14 -14.79 7.08 34.31
CA PHE A 14 -14.20 6.51 33.12
C PHE A 14 -12.90 7.26 32.82
N ILE A 15 -11.77 6.70 33.28
CA ILE A 15 -10.46 7.15 32.83
C ILE A 15 -10.28 6.63 31.41
N ALA A 16 -10.55 7.47 30.42
CA ALA A 16 -10.14 7.22 29.05
C ALA A 16 -8.60 7.27 29.00
N TRP A 17 -7.97 6.10 28.94
CA TRP A 17 -6.56 6.01 28.58
C TRP A 17 -6.42 6.43 27.12
N ALA A 18 -6.08 7.69 26.88
CA ALA A 18 -5.49 8.10 25.62
C ALA A 18 -4.10 7.45 25.54
N GLY A 19 -4.05 6.21 25.05
CA GLY A 19 -2.79 5.56 24.75
C GLY A 19 -2.03 6.40 23.74
N THR A 20 -0.86 6.90 24.11
CA THR A 20 0.07 7.48 23.13
C THR A 20 0.52 6.35 22.22
N ALA A 21 0.20 6.46 20.93
CA ALA A 21 0.69 5.50 19.95
C ALA A 21 2.23 5.42 20.07
N PRO A 22 2.85 4.22 19.97
CA PRO A 22 4.30 4.11 19.96
C PRO A 22 4.87 5.07 18.92
N ALA A 23 6.02 5.69 19.18
CA ALA A 23 6.61 6.67 18.26
C ALA A 23 6.76 6.14 16.82
N SER A 24 6.94 4.83 16.64
CA SER A 24 6.98 4.18 15.32
C SER A 24 5.64 4.16 14.58
N GLU A 25 4.51 4.26 15.26
CA GLU A 25 3.19 4.22 14.65
C GLU A 25 2.74 5.61 14.15
N MET A 26 3.38 6.68 14.64
CA MET A 26 2.97 8.07 14.35
C MET A 26 2.90 8.38 12.84
N LEU A 27 3.83 7.86 12.04
CA LEU A 27 3.87 8.10 10.59
C LEU A 27 2.59 7.64 9.87
N TYR A 28 1.91 6.62 10.40
CA TYR A 28 0.78 5.94 9.78
C TYR A 28 -0.51 6.07 10.61
N ALA A 29 -0.50 6.86 11.69
CA ALA A 29 -1.65 7.04 12.57
C ALA A 29 -2.72 7.97 11.99
N GLU A 30 -2.36 8.75 10.97
CA GLU A 30 -3.21 9.72 10.32
C GLU A 30 -3.15 9.49 8.80
N ASP A 31 -4.21 9.91 8.08
CA ASP A 31 -4.29 9.83 6.62
C ASP A 31 -4.09 11.18 5.90
N GLU A 32 -3.91 12.27 6.65
CA GLU A 32 -3.63 13.60 6.09
C GLU A 32 -2.34 13.62 5.25
N VAL A 33 -2.31 14.47 4.21
CA VAL A 33 -1.11 14.61 3.38
C VAL A 33 0.01 15.24 4.19
N LEU A 34 1.12 14.53 4.37
CA LEU A 34 2.28 15.06 5.08
C LEU A 34 3.21 15.81 4.11
N GLU A 35 3.43 17.10 4.37
CA GLU A 35 4.37 17.90 3.61
C GLU A 35 5.81 17.68 4.09
N ILE A 36 6.71 17.41 3.16
CA ILE A 36 8.14 17.26 3.45
C ILE A 36 9.00 17.95 2.38
N GLU A 37 10.20 18.38 2.76
CA GLU A 37 11.26 18.73 1.81
C GLU A 37 12.36 17.66 1.83
N LEU A 38 12.85 17.27 0.65
CA LEU A 38 14.04 16.45 0.47
C LEU A 38 15.09 17.27 -0.27
N ARG A 39 16.17 17.61 0.43
CA ARG A 39 17.28 18.41 -0.10
C ARG A 39 18.55 17.58 -0.19
N GLY A 40 19.12 17.48 -1.38
CA GLY A 40 20.33 16.70 -1.63
C GLY A 40 20.61 16.49 -3.12
N PRO A 41 21.57 15.64 -3.48
CA PRO A 41 22.04 15.50 -4.85
C PRO A 41 21.10 14.62 -5.67
N LEU A 42 19.93 15.16 -6.02
CA LEU A 42 18.81 14.40 -6.58
C LEU A 42 19.14 13.84 -7.96
N ALA A 43 19.65 14.67 -8.88
CA ALA A 43 19.95 14.24 -10.24
C ALA A 43 20.89 13.03 -10.27
N ARG A 44 22.04 13.11 -9.60
CA ARG A 44 22.97 11.97 -9.58
C ARG A 44 22.36 10.75 -8.88
N THR A 45 21.52 10.94 -7.86
CA THR A 45 20.87 9.84 -7.13
C THR A 45 19.89 9.10 -8.02
N ILE A 46 19.06 9.80 -8.80
CA ILE A 46 18.08 9.16 -9.69
C ILE A 46 18.73 8.57 -10.95
N ASP A 47 19.84 9.15 -11.40
CA ASP A 47 20.60 8.67 -12.57
C ASP A 47 21.44 7.42 -12.23
N ASP A 48 21.81 7.22 -10.96
CA ASP A 48 22.52 6.03 -10.51
C ASP A 48 21.59 4.81 -10.32
N ASN A 49 21.12 4.29 -11.44
CA ASN A 49 20.30 3.10 -11.48
C ASN A 49 21.12 1.78 -11.47
N ARG A 50 22.44 1.86 -11.68
CA ARG A 50 23.32 0.69 -11.77
C ARG A 50 23.95 0.34 -10.42
N ALA A 51 24.71 1.26 -9.83
CA ALA A 51 25.34 1.02 -8.52
C ALA A 51 24.31 1.21 -7.41
N ARG A 52 23.40 2.19 -7.58
CA ARG A 52 22.34 2.53 -6.63
C ARG A 52 22.91 2.90 -5.27
N ASP A 53 23.99 3.67 -5.30
CA ASP A 53 24.68 4.14 -4.11
C ASP A 53 23.78 5.07 -3.29
N ALA A 54 23.89 4.93 -1.98
CA ALA A 54 23.18 5.78 -1.05
C ALA A 54 23.84 7.16 -1.01
N ASN A 55 23.05 8.19 -1.32
CA ASN A 55 23.46 9.58 -1.24
C ASN A 55 22.79 10.24 -0.04
N ARG A 56 23.50 11.15 0.64
CA ARG A 56 22.97 11.87 1.81
C ARG A 56 22.01 12.97 1.38
N PHE A 57 20.91 13.07 2.10
CA PHE A 57 19.89 14.11 1.98
C PHE A 57 19.54 14.64 3.36
N SER A 58 18.93 15.82 3.34
CA SER A 58 18.23 16.42 4.46
C SER A 58 16.73 16.29 4.20
N LEU A 59 16.00 15.67 5.13
CA LEU A 59 14.54 15.63 5.15
C LEU A 59 14.02 16.66 6.14
N THR A 60 13.23 17.62 5.68
CA THR A 60 12.59 18.60 6.57
C THR A 60 11.10 18.31 6.69
N VAL A 61 10.60 18.21 7.93
CA VAL A 61 9.17 18.00 8.24
C VAL A 61 8.80 18.79 9.49
N GLY A 62 7.72 19.58 9.43
CA GLY A 62 7.30 20.42 10.56
C GLY A 62 8.38 21.39 11.07
N GLY A 63 9.31 21.81 10.20
CA GLY A 63 10.46 22.65 10.57
C GLY A 63 11.64 21.90 11.20
N ILE A 64 11.55 20.59 11.40
CA ILE A 64 12.63 19.75 11.93
C ILE A 64 13.37 19.09 10.77
N GLU A 65 14.69 19.20 10.78
CA GLU A 65 15.60 18.58 9.81
C GLU A 65 16.09 17.22 10.31
N VAL A 66 15.97 16.20 9.47
CA VAL A 66 16.35 14.81 9.72
C VAL A 66 17.37 14.37 8.67
N PRO A 67 18.58 13.93 9.05
CA PRO A 67 19.52 13.34 8.12
C PRO A 67 19.00 12.00 7.60
N VAL A 68 18.95 11.85 6.27
CA VAL A 68 18.52 10.62 5.61
C VAL A 68 19.47 10.28 4.47
N SER A 69 19.40 9.05 3.98
CA SER A 69 20.05 8.63 2.75
C SER A 69 19.02 8.11 1.77
N LEU A 70 19.15 8.53 0.51
CA LEU A 70 18.30 8.07 -0.60
C LEU A 70 19.11 7.24 -1.58
N ARG A 71 18.46 6.22 -2.14
CA ARG A 71 18.97 5.47 -3.31
C ARG A 71 17.85 4.95 -4.17
N VAL A 72 18.15 4.66 -5.44
CA VAL A 72 17.21 4.00 -6.35
C VAL A 72 16.83 2.60 -5.83
N ARG A 73 15.54 2.25 -5.94
CA ARG A 73 15.03 0.89 -5.70
C ARG A 73 14.23 0.37 -6.90
N GLY A 74 13.81 -0.89 -6.80
CA GLY A 74 12.91 -1.53 -7.77
C GLY A 74 13.64 -2.20 -8.93
N LYS A 75 12.90 -3.02 -9.69
CA LYS A 75 13.40 -3.73 -10.88
C LYS A 75 12.92 -3.01 -12.14
N SER A 76 11.64 -3.17 -12.49
CA SER A 76 11.04 -2.66 -13.74
C SER A 76 11.01 -1.13 -13.81
N ARG A 77 10.40 -0.47 -12.80
CA ARG A 77 10.30 1.00 -12.76
C ARG A 77 11.67 1.69 -12.80
N ALA A 78 12.67 1.08 -12.18
CA ALA A 78 14.03 1.59 -12.21
C ALA A 78 14.57 1.68 -13.65
N GLN A 79 14.22 0.74 -14.53
CA GLN A 79 14.70 0.70 -15.92
C GLN A 79 13.92 1.61 -16.89
N VAL A 80 12.66 1.95 -16.58
CA VAL A 80 11.74 2.62 -17.54
C VAL A 80 11.32 4.04 -17.11
N CYS A 81 11.52 4.39 -15.84
CA CYS A 81 11.15 5.68 -15.28
C CYS A 81 12.33 6.64 -15.31
N SER A 82 12.07 7.91 -15.64
CA SER A 82 13.05 8.99 -15.49
C SER A 82 13.18 9.45 -14.03
N PHE A 83 12.21 9.09 -13.20
CA PHE A 83 12.25 9.28 -11.75
C PHE A 83 11.87 7.93 -11.11
N PRO A 84 12.85 7.11 -10.74
CA PRO A 84 12.59 5.78 -10.21
C PRO A 84 12.11 5.86 -8.75
N PRO A 85 11.42 4.81 -8.24
CA PRO A 85 11.10 4.74 -6.82
C PRO A 85 12.38 4.73 -5.99
N LEU A 86 12.30 5.36 -4.82
CA LEU A 86 13.44 5.56 -3.93
C LEU A 86 13.31 4.72 -2.67
N ARG A 87 14.44 4.41 -2.07
CA ARG A 87 14.52 3.93 -0.71
C ARG A 87 15.05 5.05 0.16
N LEU A 88 14.32 5.34 1.23
CA LEU A 88 14.64 6.35 2.22
C LEU A 88 15.11 5.64 3.48
N ASP A 89 16.41 5.72 3.74
CA ASP A 89 17.04 5.18 4.94
C ASP A 89 17.25 6.35 5.93
N ILE A 90 16.70 6.21 7.15
CA ILE A 90 16.76 7.17 8.25
C ILE A 90 17.79 6.68 9.25
N GLU A 91 18.66 7.57 9.70
CA GLU A 91 19.63 7.23 10.74
C GLU A 91 18.92 6.89 12.07
N PRO A 92 19.35 5.83 12.79
CA PRO A 92 18.72 5.46 14.06
C PRO A 92 18.66 6.63 15.05
N GLY A 93 17.47 6.94 15.55
CA GLY A 93 17.25 8.02 16.51
C GLY A 93 17.21 9.44 15.91
N ALA A 94 17.57 9.62 14.64
CA ALA A 94 17.65 10.95 14.02
C ALA A 94 16.28 11.62 13.79
N ALA A 95 15.21 10.82 13.76
CA ALA A 95 13.84 11.29 13.51
C ALA A 95 13.01 11.50 14.79
N ILE A 96 13.62 11.45 15.99
CA ILE A 96 12.90 11.70 17.26
C ILE A 96 12.23 13.08 17.22
N GLY A 97 10.97 13.14 17.66
CA GLY A 97 10.18 14.38 17.62
C GLY A 97 9.53 14.69 16.27
N THR A 98 9.67 13.80 15.27
CA THR A 98 8.98 13.90 13.98
C THR A 98 8.04 12.70 13.78
N PRO A 99 7.09 12.76 12.82
CA PRO A 99 6.28 11.60 12.46
C PRO A 99 7.11 10.38 12.02
N PHE A 100 8.35 10.57 11.58
CA PHE A 100 9.25 9.49 11.17
C PHE A 100 9.99 8.81 12.33
N ALA A 101 9.71 9.18 13.58
CA ALA A 101 10.35 8.57 14.75
C ALA A 101 10.21 7.04 14.73
N GLY A 102 11.30 6.32 15.05
CA GLY A 102 11.32 4.86 15.02
C GLY A 102 11.26 4.21 13.62
N GLN A 103 11.16 4.99 12.55
CA GLN A 103 11.31 4.50 11.19
C GLN A 103 12.79 4.46 10.80
N GLU A 104 13.18 3.46 10.02
CA GLU A 104 14.59 3.28 9.61
C GLU A 104 14.74 3.15 8.10
N ARG A 105 13.89 2.37 7.44
CA ARG A 105 14.06 2.03 6.03
C ARG A 105 12.70 1.94 5.36
N LEU A 106 12.35 2.99 4.63
CA LEU A 106 11.06 3.16 4.01
C LEU A 106 11.16 2.97 2.50
N LYS A 107 10.20 2.26 1.94
CA LYS A 107 9.97 2.25 0.49
C LYS A 107 9.23 3.55 0.16
N LEU A 108 9.87 4.45 -0.59
CA LEU A 108 9.26 5.67 -1.08
C LEU A 108 8.80 5.45 -2.53
N VAL A 109 7.47 5.42 -2.72
CA VAL A 109 6.85 5.35 -4.03
C VAL A 109 6.76 6.75 -4.61
N THR A 110 7.17 6.90 -5.86
CA THR A 110 7.35 8.18 -6.54
C THR A 110 6.68 8.16 -7.92
N HIS A 111 6.49 9.35 -8.49
CA HIS A 111 6.05 9.51 -9.87
C HIS A 111 7.11 8.97 -10.84
N CYS A 112 6.70 8.23 -11.86
CA CYS A 112 7.65 7.62 -12.82
C CYS A 112 8.24 8.63 -13.82
N ARG A 113 7.48 9.69 -14.15
CA ARG A 113 7.87 10.80 -15.04
C ARG A 113 7.20 12.10 -14.58
N ALA A 114 7.71 13.24 -15.04
CA ALA A 114 7.29 14.56 -14.55
C ALA A 114 5.85 14.98 -14.91
N SER A 115 5.16 14.28 -15.81
CA SER A 115 3.84 14.72 -16.30
C SER A 115 2.69 14.38 -15.32
N PRO A 116 1.61 15.18 -15.31
CA PRO A 116 0.51 15.04 -14.34
C PRO A 116 -0.07 13.62 -14.24
N GLY A 117 -0.22 12.93 -15.37
CA GLY A 117 -0.75 11.57 -15.38
C GLY A 117 0.13 10.54 -14.67
N HIS A 118 1.45 10.74 -14.59
CA HIS A 118 2.33 9.85 -13.82
C HIS A 118 2.30 10.15 -12.32
N GLU A 119 1.98 11.38 -11.94
CA GLU A 119 1.75 11.76 -10.55
C GLU A 119 0.38 11.22 -10.09
N GLN A 120 -0.65 11.27 -10.93
CA GLN A 120 -1.94 10.66 -10.64
C GLN A 120 -1.82 9.15 -10.37
N ASN A 121 -0.98 8.43 -11.12
CA ASN A 121 -0.76 7.00 -10.87
C ASN A 121 -0.29 6.71 -9.43
N VAL A 122 0.45 7.62 -8.80
CA VAL A 122 0.93 7.47 -7.42
C VAL A 122 -0.25 7.55 -6.45
N ILE A 123 -1.16 8.49 -6.69
CA ILE A 123 -2.38 8.66 -5.88
C ILE A 123 -3.30 7.45 -6.07
N ASP A 124 -3.44 6.96 -7.30
CA ASP A 124 -4.26 5.77 -7.59
C ASP A 124 -3.66 4.49 -6.96
N GLU A 125 -2.31 4.36 -6.95
CA GLU A 125 -1.61 3.26 -6.27
C GLU A 125 -1.80 3.38 -4.74
N TYR A 126 -1.70 4.58 -4.18
CA TYR A 126 -1.99 4.86 -2.77
C TYR A 126 -3.43 4.50 -2.39
N ALA A 127 -4.41 4.85 -3.24
CA ALA A 127 -5.80 4.50 -3.03
C ALA A 127 -6.00 2.98 -2.89
N ALA A 128 -5.29 2.18 -3.70
CA ALA A 128 -5.35 0.73 -3.59
C ALA A 128 -4.83 0.21 -2.24
N TYR A 129 -3.75 0.78 -1.70
CA TYR A 129 -3.28 0.43 -0.35
C TYR A 129 -4.31 0.77 0.72
N GLN A 130 -4.86 1.99 0.69
CA GLN A 130 -5.86 2.44 1.66
C GLN A 130 -7.13 1.58 1.59
N MET A 131 -7.63 1.25 0.39
CA MET A 131 -8.78 0.36 0.21
C MET A 131 -8.54 -1.03 0.81
N PHE A 132 -7.35 -1.61 0.62
CA PHE A 132 -7.04 -2.91 1.21
C PHE A 132 -6.92 -2.83 2.74
N ALA A 133 -6.35 -1.74 3.27
CA ALA A 133 -6.23 -1.52 4.72
C ALA A 133 -7.60 -1.38 5.41
N MET A 134 -8.62 -0.87 4.72
CA MET A 134 -10.00 -0.83 5.23
C MET A 134 -10.66 -2.21 5.34
N LEU A 135 -10.12 -3.22 4.64
CA LEU A 135 -10.67 -4.58 4.60
C LEU A 135 -9.96 -5.55 5.55
N SER A 136 -8.68 -5.30 5.87
CA SER A 136 -7.87 -6.21 6.67
C SER A 136 -6.81 -5.47 7.46
N GLU A 137 -6.70 -5.82 8.74
CA GLU A 137 -5.58 -5.39 9.60
C GLU A 137 -4.25 -5.98 9.13
N VAL A 138 -4.25 -7.12 8.43
CA VAL A 138 -3.06 -7.77 7.87
C VAL A 138 -2.76 -7.17 6.49
N SER A 139 -2.46 -5.89 6.50
CA SER A 139 -2.26 -5.02 5.33
C SER A 139 -1.11 -4.05 5.56
N TYR A 140 -0.55 -3.48 4.50
CA TYR A 140 0.42 -2.40 4.66
C TYR A 140 -0.27 -1.09 4.97
N ARG A 141 0.18 -0.40 6.03
CA ARG A 141 -0.16 1.02 6.19
C ARG A 141 0.67 1.89 5.24
N THR A 142 0.09 2.99 4.80
CA THR A 142 0.75 3.96 3.91
C THR A 142 0.50 5.39 4.36
N ARG A 143 1.41 6.31 4.01
CA ARG A 143 1.25 7.75 4.27
C ARG A 143 1.52 8.53 3.00
N LEU A 144 0.53 9.28 2.53
CA LEU A 144 0.66 10.15 1.37
C LEU A 144 1.49 11.38 1.73
N LEU A 145 2.41 11.75 0.85
CA LEU A 145 3.36 12.82 1.03
C LEU A 145 3.23 13.85 -0.09
N ARG A 146 3.32 15.13 0.28
CA ARG A 146 3.60 16.23 -0.66
C ARG A 146 5.08 16.57 -0.56
N ILE A 147 5.86 16.14 -1.54
CA ILE A 147 7.32 16.19 -1.46
C ILE A 147 7.87 17.32 -2.30
N ARG A 148 8.57 18.25 -1.65
CA ARG A 148 9.39 19.26 -2.30
C ARG A 148 10.82 18.75 -2.42
N TYR A 149 11.29 18.57 -3.65
CA TYR A 149 12.65 18.13 -3.94
C TYR A 149 13.54 19.33 -4.30
N VAL A 150 14.62 19.52 -3.55
CA VAL A 150 15.63 20.56 -3.78
C VAL A 150 16.94 19.88 -4.19
N ASP A 151 17.31 20.01 -5.47
CA ASP A 151 18.49 19.36 -6.03
C ASP A 151 19.75 20.22 -5.81
N THR A 152 20.68 19.74 -4.98
CA THR A 152 21.95 20.41 -4.72
C THR A 152 22.91 20.37 -5.90
N ASP A 153 22.68 19.49 -6.87
CA ASP A 153 23.50 19.37 -8.08
C ASP A 153 23.12 20.43 -9.14
N LYS A 154 21.97 21.07 -8.96
CA LYS A 154 21.41 22.07 -9.86
C LYS A 154 21.07 23.35 -9.07
N PRO A 155 22.08 24.04 -8.51
CA PRO A 155 21.85 25.25 -7.74
C PRO A 155 21.11 26.30 -8.60
N GLY A 156 20.07 26.90 -8.03
CA GLY A 156 19.23 27.89 -8.70
C GLY A 156 18.06 27.32 -9.51
N ALA A 157 17.97 25.99 -9.69
CA ALA A 157 16.78 25.36 -10.28
C ALA A 157 15.60 25.43 -9.31
N SER A 158 14.39 25.66 -9.86
CA SER A 158 13.15 25.59 -9.07
C SER A 158 12.96 24.19 -8.49
N ALA A 159 12.56 24.12 -7.22
CA ALA A 159 12.26 22.86 -6.58
C ALA A 159 11.13 22.12 -7.31
N LEU A 160 11.29 20.81 -7.44
CA LEU A 160 10.25 19.94 -7.98
C LEU A 160 9.30 19.57 -6.85
N VAL A 161 8.00 19.84 -6.98
CA VAL A 161 7.03 19.47 -5.95
C VAL A 161 6.10 18.39 -6.50
N ARG A 162 6.13 17.19 -5.92
CA ARG A 162 5.34 16.03 -6.39
C ARG A 162 4.75 15.21 -5.25
N TYR A 163 3.63 14.54 -5.51
CA TYR A 163 3.13 13.50 -4.62
C TYR A 163 4.05 12.26 -4.65
N GLY A 164 4.12 11.62 -3.50
CA GLY A 164 4.77 10.33 -3.24
C GLY A 164 4.11 9.69 -2.03
N PHE A 165 4.40 8.43 -1.72
CA PHE A 165 3.94 7.85 -0.45
C PHE A 165 4.96 6.85 0.08
N VAL A 166 4.96 6.69 1.40
CA VAL A 166 5.81 5.70 2.09
C VAL A 166 4.96 4.52 2.55
N ILE A 167 5.54 3.33 2.43
CA ILE A 167 4.90 2.07 2.82
C ILE A 167 5.53 1.54 4.11
N GLU A 168 4.68 1.10 5.04
CA GLU A 168 5.07 0.42 6.26
C GLU A 168 6.06 -0.72 5.99
N PRO A 169 7.17 -0.84 6.73
CA PRO A 169 8.05 -1.99 6.60
C PRO A 169 7.36 -3.30 7.02
N ALA A 170 7.55 -4.39 6.26
CA ALA A 170 6.97 -5.72 6.56
C ALA A 170 7.17 -6.18 8.01
N ARG A 171 8.33 -5.89 8.61
CA ARG A 171 8.62 -6.22 10.01
C ARG A 171 7.74 -5.49 11.02
N ARG A 172 7.28 -4.27 10.69
CA ARG A 172 6.38 -3.47 11.53
C ARG A 172 4.96 -3.99 11.42
N LEU A 173 4.51 -4.28 10.20
CA LEU A 173 3.26 -4.99 9.96
C LEU A 173 3.22 -6.30 10.76
N ALA A 174 4.26 -7.15 10.63
CA ALA A 174 4.36 -8.39 11.37
C ALA A 174 4.27 -8.16 12.88
N ALA A 175 5.05 -7.20 13.42
CA ALA A 175 5.02 -6.88 14.85
C ALA A 175 3.65 -6.40 15.33
N ARG A 176 2.95 -5.53 14.60
CA ARG A 176 1.63 -5.02 15.01
C ARG A 176 0.51 -6.04 14.86
N THR A 177 0.69 -7.08 14.03
CA THR A 177 -0.25 -8.21 13.91
C THR A 177 0.18 -9.44 14.71
N GLY A 178 1.17 -9.32 15.59
CA GLY A 178 1.65 -10.43 16.44
C GLY A 178 2.28 -11.59 15.66
N GLY A 179 2.78 -11.34 14.46
CA GLY A 179 3.35 -12.34 13.57
C GLY A 179 4.80 -12.08 13.17
N ASP A 180 5.29 -12.95 12.28
CA ASP A 180 6.65 -12.91 11.74
C ASP A 180 6.64 -12.86 10.21
N VAL A 181 7.60 -12.12 9.63
CA VAL A 181 7.80 -12.11 8.18
C VAL A 181 8.33 -13.46 7.73
N LEU A 182 7.58 -14.14 6.87
CA LEU A 182 7.90 -15.47 6.38
C LEU A 182 8.55 -15.39 4.98
N LYS A 183 9.70 -16.04 4.82
CA LYS A 183 10.38 -16.21 3.52
C LYS A 183 10.49 -17.68 3.18
N VAL A 184 9.64 -18.15 2.27
CA VAL A 184 9.58 -19.55 1.86
C VAL A 184 9.79 -19.70 0.36
N PRO A 185 10.39 -20.81 -0.10
CA PRO A 185 10.55 -21.08 -1.54
C PRO A 185 9.21 -21.34 -2.24
N HIS A 186 8.20 -21.84 -1.53
CA HIS A 186 6.86 -22.09 -2.05
C HIS A 186 5.81 -21.91 -0.95
N VAL A 187 4.60 -21.50 -1.35
CA VAL A 187 3.44 -21.41 -0.46
C VAL A 187 2.79 -22.79 -0.34
N VAL A 188 2.61 -23.25 0.90
CA VAL A 188 1.78 -24.43 1.19
C VAL A 188 0.35 -23.95 1.39
N LYS A 189 -0.54 -24.28 0.44
CA LYS A 189 -1.93 -23.82 0.42
C LYS A 189 -2.72 -24.16 1.69
N ALA A 190 -2.51 -25.36 2.23
CA ALA A 190 -3.15 -25.80 3.48
C ALA A 190 -2.69 -25.04 4.73
N ARG A 191 -1.63 -24.22 4.63
CA ARG A 191 -1.17 -23.32 5.69
C ARG A 191 -1.71 -21.91 5.55
N LEU A 192 -2.34 -21.57 4.42
CA LEU A 192 -2.91 -20.24 4.23
C LEU A 192 -4.10 -20.04 5.16
N ASP A 193 -4.18 -18.85 5.75
CA ASP A 193 -5.44 -18.34 6.24
C ASP A 193 -6.40 -18.18 5.04
N GLN A 194 -7.53 -18.90 5.06
CA GLN A 194 -8.39 -19.01 3.88
C GLN A 194 -9.18 -17.72 3.63
N ASP A 195 -9.59 -17.02 4.68
CA ASP A 195 -10.34 -15.77 4.60
C ASP A 195 -9.45 -14.64 4.05
N GLN A 196 -8.25 -14.47 4.61
CA GLN A 196 -7.27 -13.51 4.11
C GLN A 196 -6.85 -13.84 2.68
N ALA A 197 -6.66 -15.12 2.34
CA ALA A 197 -6.35 -15.51 0.96
C ALA A 197 -7.49 -15.16 -0.01
N ALA A 198 -8.74 -15.46 0.36
CA ALA A 198 -9.92 -15.10 -0.42
C ALA A 198 -10.02 -13.59 -0.63
N LEU A 199 -9.83 -12.82 0.44
CA LEU A 199 -9.86 -11.37 0.42
C LEU A 199 -8.81 -10.81 -0.53
N VAL A 200 -7.56 -11.31 -0.48
CA VAL A 200 -6.51 -10.91 -1.41
C VAL A 200 -6.88 -11.25 -2.85
N PHE A 201 -7.41 -12.43 -3.13
CA PHE A 201 -7.75 -12.83 -4.50
C PHE A 201 -8.88 -11.99 -5.09
N VAL A 202 -9.92 -11.74 -4.29
CA VAL A 202 -11.07 -10.91 -4.67
C VAL A 202 -10.69 -9.44 -4.77
N PHE A 203 -9.83 -8.93 -3.89
CA PHE A 203 -9.31 -7.57 -3.98
C PHE A 203 -8.45 -7.35 -5.24
N GLN A 204 -7.53 -8.27 -5.55
CA GLN A 204 -6.75 -8.20 -6.80
C GLN A 204 -7.67 -8.23 -8.03
N TYR A 205 -8.79 -8.98 -7.96
CA TYR A 205 -9.82 -8.96 -9.00
C TYR A 205 -10.57 -7.63 -9.08
N LEU A 206 -10.96 -7.02 -7.95
CA LEU A 206 -11.59 -5.70 -7.86
C LEU A 206 -10.76 -4.63 -8.59
N ILE A 207 -9.47 -4.55 -8.30
CA ILE A 207 -8.57 -3.54 -8.89
C ILE A 207 -8.03 -3.93 -10.27
N ALA A 208 -8.46 -5.07 -10.84
CA ALA A 208 -7.97 -5.64 -12.09
C ALA A 208 -6.43 -5.81 -12.12
N SER A 209 -5.86 -6.28 -11.01
CA SER A 209 -4.44 -6.58 -10.92
C SER A 209 -4.17 -8.05 -11.20
N ALA A 210 -3.35 -8.30 -12.21
CA ALA A 210 -2.83 -9.62 -12.52
C ALA A 210 -1.32 -9.73 -12.26
N ASP A 211 -0.64 -8.70 -11.78
CA ASP A 211 0.82 -8.71 -11.58
C ASP A 211 1.20 -9.26 -10.20
N TRP A 212 0.86 -10.51 -9.92
CA TRP A 212 1.22 -11.20 -8.67
C TRP A 212 1.30 -12.73 -8.88
N SER A 213 2.00 -13.43 -7.97
CA SER A 213 2.16 -14.90 -8.01
C SER A 213 2.55 -15.45 -6.65
N LEU A 214 1.95 -16.59 -6.25
CA LEU A 214 2.40 -17.36 -5.08
C LEU A 214 3.50 -18.38 -5.41
N VAL A 215 3.87 -18.50 -6.69
CA VAL A 215 4.96 -19.34 -7.18
C VAL A 215 6.21 -18.48 -7.36
N ALA A 216 7.35 -18.99 -6.90
CA ALA A 216 8.65 -18.39 -7.15
C ALA A 216 8.97 -18.36 -8.65
N ALA A 217 9.56 -17.25 -9.12
CA ALA A 217 10.09 -17.21 -10.48
C ALA A 217 11.36 -18.10 -10.58
N ALA A 218 11.69 -18.54 -11.80
CA ALA A 218 12.89 -19.33 -12.02
C ALA A 218 14.14 -18.57 -11.53
N GLY A 219 14.87 -19.15 -10.58
CA GLY A 219 16.07 -18.57 -9.97
C GLY A 219 15.83 -17.75 -8.70
N ASP A 220 14.58 -17.47 -8.32
CA ASP A 220 14.27 -16.82 -7.05
C ASP A 220 14.29 -17.84 -5.90
N ARG A 221 14.93 -17.48 -4.77
CA ARG A 221 15.05 -18.35 -3.58
C ARG A 221 13.79 -18.39 -2.72
N HIS A 222 12.93 -17.39 -2.89
CA HIS A 222 11.70 -17.25 -2.16
C HIS A 222 10.59 -16.93 -3.16
N CYS A 223 9.41 -17.52 -2.94
CA CYS A 223 8.21 -16.85 -3.36
C CYS A 223 8.12 -15.51 -2.59
N CYS A 224 7.34 -14.54 -2.99
CA CYS A 224 6.28 -14.55 -3.97
C CYS A 224 6.43 -13.28 -4.83
N HIS A 225 5.71 -13.16 -5.95
CA HIS A 225 5.71 -11.91 -6.72
C HIS A 225 4.56 -11.02 -6.23
N ASN A 226 4.89 -9.82 -5.74
CA ASN A 226 3.94 -8.80 -5.25
C ASN A 226 2.98 -9.29 -4.14
N ILE A 227 3.44 -10.28 -3.36
CA ILE A 227 2.78 -10.80 -2.16
C ILE A 227 3.87 -11.05 -1.11
N ASP A 228 3.71 -10.48 0.08
CA ASP A 228 4.48 -10.86 1.26
C ASP A 228 3.68 -11.86 2.11
N LEU A 229 4.38 -12.62 2.96
CA LEU A 229 3.78 -13.61 3.86
C LEU A 229 4.06 -13.25 5.30
N ILE A 230 3.02 -13.27 6.13
CA ILE A 230 3.12 -13.08 7.57
C ILE A 230 2.58 -14.33 8.25
N ALA A 231 3.41 -14.96 9.08
CA ALA A 231 2.98 -16.08 9.90
C ALA A 231 2.38 -15.53 11.19
N ILE A 232 1.09 -15.78 11.42
CA ILE A 232 0.36 -15.40 12.65
C ILE A 232 -0.25 -16.69 13.19
N GLU A 233 0.09 -17.06 14.42
CA GLU A 233 -0.41 -18.27 15.09
C GLU A 233 -0.28 -19.56 14.25
N GLY A 234 0.77 -19.64 13.41
CA GLY A 234 1.04 -20.79 12.54
C GLY A 234 0.28 -20.81 11.21
N ALA A 235 -0.64 -19.86 10.97
CA ALA A 235 -1.29 -19.63 9.68
C ALA A 235 -0.53 -18.58 8.86
N HIS A 236 -0.46 -18.79 7.55
CA HIS A 236 0.21 -17.91 6.60
C HIS A 236 -0.79 -16.91 6.01
N HIS A 237 -0.59 -15.63 6.29
CA HIS A 237 -1.42 -14.55 5.79
C HIS A 237 -0.75 -13.90 4.59
N LEU A 238 -1.51 -13.75 3.50
CA LEU A 238 -1.07 -13.06 2.29
C LEU A 238 -1.18 -11.54 2.50
N VAL A 239 -0.15 -10.79 2.13
CA VAL A 239 -0.15 -9.32 2.13
C VAL A 239 0.19 -8.80 0.73
N PRO A 240 -0.79 -8.29 -0.04
CA PRO A 240 -0.55 -7.79 -1.38
C PRO A 240 0.12 -6.42 -1.37
N PHE A 241 0.99 -6.18 -2.35
CA PHE A 241 1.67 -4.91 -2.54
C PHE A 241 2.02 -4.69 -4.02
N ASP A 242 2.58 -3.51 -4.35
CA ASP A 242 2.94 -3.08 -5.71
C ASP A 242 1.73 -3.08 -6.67
N PHE A 243 0.77 -2.18 -6.42
CA PHE A 243 -0.47 -2.07 -7.21
C PHE A 243 -0.32 -1.20 -8.47
N ASP A 244 0.90 -0.81 -8.82
CA ASP A 244 1.20 0.15 -9.88
C ASP A 244 0.71 -0.29 -11.26
N LEU A 245 0.67 -1.61 -11.54
CA LEU A 245 0.21 -2.19 -12.80
C LEU A 245 -1.27 -2.63 -12.80
N SER A 246 -2.04 -2.27 -11.78
CA SER A 246 -3.48 -2.58 -11.70
C SER A 246 -4.33 -1.78 -12.69
N GLY A 247 -5.57 -2.21 -12.95
CA GLY A 247 -6.53 -1.45 -13.75
C GLY A 247 -7.08 -0.19 -13.08
N LEU A 248 -7.03 -0.12 -11.74
CA LEU A 248 -7.36 1.09 -10.99
C LEU A 248 -6.37 2.23 -11.35
N VAL A 249 -5.08 1.89 -11.42
CA VAL A 249 -4.00 2.82 -11.82
C VAL A 249 -3.95 2.99 -13.34
N ALA A 250 -3.99 1.87 -14.08
CA ALA A 250 -3.89 1.79 -15.54
C ALA A 250 -2.77 2.67 -16.14
N PRO A 251 -1.51 2.49 -15.71
CA PRO A 251 -0.43 3.36 -16.17
C PRO A 251 -0.17 3.12 -17.66
N LYS A 252 0.14 4.19 -18.40
CA LYS A 252 0.40 4.12 -19.86
C LYS A 252 1.51 3.15 -20.25
N TYR A 253 2.44 2.87 -19.34
CA TYR A 253 3.58 1.97 -19.57
C TYR A 253 3.32 0.52 -19.16
N ALA A 254 2.14 0.18 -18.63
CA ALA A 254 1.72 -1.21 -18.46
C ALA A 254 1.65 -1.88 -19.84
N ARG A 255 2.79 -2.41 -20.30
CA ARG A 255 2.85 -3.23 -21.51
C ARG A 255 1.97 -4.45 -21.27
N ARG A 256 1.33 -4.94 -22.34
CA ARG A 256 0.48 -6.15 -22.43
C ARG A 256 1.10 -7.46 -21.88
N GLY A 257 2.31 -7.42 -21.30
CA GLY A 257 3.04 -8.55 -20.74
C GLY A 257 2.78 -8.83 -19.25
N ALA A 258 2.43 -7.83 -18.42
CA ALA A 258 2.10 -8.08 -17.01
C ALA A 258 0.74 -8.80 -16.86
N ASN A 259 -0.18 -8.51 -17.80
CA ASN A 259 -1.49 -9.15 -17.90
C ASN A 259 -1.53 -10.10 -19.11
N LYS A 260 -0.62 -11.09 -19.18
CA LYS A 260 -0.69 -12.12 -20.25
C LYS A 260 -2.13 -12.64 -20.34
N GLY A 261 -2.79 -12.47 -21.49
CA GLY A 261 -4.17 -12.92 -21.73
C GLY A 261 -5.28 -11.89 -21.46
N VAL A 262 -4.94 -10.63 -21.18
CA VAL A 262 -5.93 -9.54 -21.06
C VAL A 262 -5.64 -8.46 -22.10
N GLN A 263 -6.63 -8.09 -22.92
CA GLN A 263 -6.47 -7.12 -24.00
C GLN A 263 -6.25 -5.67 -23.50
N GLU A 264 -6.83 -5.34 -22.35
CA GLU A 264 -6.78 -4.01 -21.73
C GLU A 264 -6.47 -4.12 -20.22
N VAL A 265 -5.66 -3.22 -19.68
CA VAL A 265 -5.23 -3.24 -18.26
C VAL A 265 -6.42 -3.17 -17.30
N ARG A 266 -7.53 -2.56 -17.72
CA ARG A 266 -8.77 -2.44 -16.92
C ARG A 266 -9.66 -3.67 -16.95
N ASN A 267 -9.39 -4.66 -17.79
CA ASN A 267 -10.21 -5.86 -17.83
C ASN A 267 -9.83 -6.77 -16.66
N ARG A 268 -10.81 -7.08 -15.82
CA ARG A 268 -10.62 -7.93 -14.64
C ARG A 268 -10.40 -9.37 -15.04
N ARG A 269 -9.35 -9.98 -14.51
CA ARG A 269 -9.08 -11.41 -14.63
C ARG A 269 -8.86 -11.98 -13.23
N TYR A 270 -9.66 -12.97 -12.86
CA TYR A 270 -9.44 -13.70 -11.62
C TYR A 270 -8.19 -14.57 -11.74
N ARG A 271 -7.31 -14.47 -10.76
CA ARG A 271 -6.06 -15.23 -10.66
C ARG A 271 -5.89 -15.91 -9.29
N GLY A 272 -6.97 -15.97 -8.51
CA GLY A 272 -6.97 -16.65 -7.21
C GLY A 272 -6.70 -18.15 -7.34
N TYR A 273 -6.15 -18.73 -6.28
CA TYR A 273 -5.97 -20.17 -6.13
C TYR A 273 -7.29 -20.78 -5.64
N CYS A 274 -7.54 -22.06 -5.94
CA CYS A 274 -8.82 -22.72 -5.68
C CYS A 274 -9.04 -22.86 -4.19
N ILE A 275 -9.96 -22.11 -3.61
CA ILE A 275 -10.33 -22.21 -2.20
C ILE A 275 -11.84 -22.41 -2.13
N ASP A 276 -12.36 -22.80 -0.98
CA ASP A 276 -13.81 -22.97 -0.84
C ASP A 276 -14.53 -21.68 -1.24
N SER A 277 -15.58 -21.81 -2.07
CA SER A 277 -16.30 -20.66 -2.60
C SER A 277 -16.98 -19.83 -1.51
N SER A 278 -17.26 -20.40 -0.34
CA SER A 278 -17.80 -19.66 0.80
C SER A 278 -16.85 -18.55 1.28
N HIS A 279 -15.54 -18.80 1.32
CA HIS A 279 -14.55 -17.76 1.65
C HIS A 279 -14.52 -16.65 0.58
N ILE A 280 -14.65 -17.04 -0.70
CA ILE A 280 -14.72 -16.07 -1.82
C ILE A 280 -15.99 -15.22 -1.72
N ALA A 281 -17.13 -15.83 -1.38
CA ALA A 281 -18.40 -15.13 -1.22
C ALA A 281 -18.36 -14.15 -0.05
N ALA A 282 -17.81 -14.57 1.10
CA ALA A 282 -17.60 -13.69 2.26
C ALA A 282 -16.69 -12.50 1.92
N ALA A 283 -15.58 -12.74 1.21
CA ALA A 283 -14.69 -11.68 0.75
C ALA A 283 -15.38 -10.71 -0.22
N LEU A 284 -16.20 -11.22 -1.15
CA LEU A 284 -17.01 -10.39 -2.05
C LEU A 284 -18.01 -9.53 -1.29
N GLN A 285 -18.70 -10.10 -0.29
CA GLN A 285 -19.63 -9.35 0.55
C GLN A 285 -18.90 -8.22 1.29
N GLY A 286 -17.72 -8.50 1.88
CA GLY A 286 -16.91 -7.47 2.52
C GLY A 286 -16.51 -6.33 1.57
N LEU A 287 -16.27 -6.61 0.28
CA LEU A 287 -16.07 -5.55 -0.72
C LEU A 287 -17.34 -4.74 -0.98
N LEU A 288 -18.49 -5.41 -1.13
CA LEU A 288 -19.77 -4.74 -1.37
C LEU A 288 -20.13 -3.78 -0.22
N ASP A 289 -19.89 -4.21 1.02
CA ASP A 289 -20.15 -3.41 2.21
C ASP A 289 -19.26 -2.14 2.26
N GLN A 290 -18.11 -2.15 1.58
CA GLN A 290 -17.17 -1.03 1.49
C GLN A 290 -17.38 -0.15 0.25
N GLU A 291 -18.40 -0.38 -0.59
CA GLU A 291 -18.60 0.38 -1.83
C GLU A 291 -18.63 1.90 -1.57
N ALA A 292 -19.51 2.35 -0.69
CA ALA A 292 -19.64 3.77 -0.37
C ALA A 292 -18.35 4.37 0.21
N ALA A 293 -17.66 3.60 1.06
CA ALA A 293 -16.43 4.06 1.71
C ALA A 293 -15.27 4.17 0.71
N PHE A 294 -15.14 3.26 -0.25
CA PHE A 294 -14.15 3.36 -1.33
C PHE A 294 -14.43 4.51 -2.28
N GLN A 295 -15.70 4.79 -2.58
CA GLN A 295 -16.08 5.95 -3.39
C GLN A 295 -15.74 7.27 -2.68
N ALA A 296 -16.02 7.35 -1.37
CA ALA A 296 -15.69 8.50 -0.55
C ALA A 296 -14.16 8.71 -0.44
N LEU A 297 -13.40 7.63 -0.27
CA LEU A 297 -11.93 7.68 -0.28
C LEU A 297 -11.41 8.28 -1.59
N LEU A 298 -11.84 7.77 -2.75
CA LEU A 298 -11.40 8.30 -4.05
C LEU A 298 -11.73 9.78 -4.24
N GLN A 299 -12.86 10.23 -3.69
CA GLN A 299 -13.28 11.63 -3.74
C GLN A 299 -12.43 12.53 -2.82
N ALA A 300 -12.00 12.01 -1.67
CA ALA A 300 -11.21 12.77 -0.70
C ALA A 300 -9.74 12.91 -1.09
N LEU A 301 -9.21 11.99 -1.90
CA LEU A 301 -7.81 12.04 -2.34
C LEU A 301 -7.54 13.23 -3.28
N PRO A 302 -6.33 13.80 -3.25
CA PRO A 302 -5.94 14.86 -4.18
C PRO A 302 -6.09 14.40 -5.64
N ALA A 303 -6.67 15.23 -6.50
CA ALA A 303 -6.73 14.98 -7.93
C ALA A 303 -5.72 15.87 -8.66
N VAL A 304 -4.71 15.26 -9.28
CA VAL A 304 -3.73 15.98 -10.12
C VAL A 304 -4.26 16.10 -11.56
N ASP A 305 -5.08 15.16 -11.98
CA ASP A 305 -5.89 15.23 -13.21
C ASP A 305 -7.37 15.38 -12.81
N ALA A 306 -8.01 16.47 -13.24
CA ALA A 306 -9.41 16.76 -12.93
C ALA A 306 -10.40 15.68 -13.40
N LYS A 307 -9.99 14.84 -14.36
CA LYS A 307 -10.79 13.70 -14.84
C LYS A 307 -10.38 12.36 -14.22
N ALA A 308 -9.36 12.33 -13.37
CA ALA A 308 -8.92 11.09 -12.74
C ALA A 308 -10.04 10.54 -11.85
N THR A 309 -10.38 11.22 -10.76
CA THR A 309 -11.37 10.74 -9.77
C THR A 309 -12.59 10.09 -10.42
N GLY A 310 -13.25 10.76 -11.37
CA GLY A 310 -14.41 10.18 -12.08
C GLY A 310 -14.11 8.88 -12.84
N ARG A 311 -12.94 8.75 -13.49
CA ARG A 311 -12.50 7.49 -14.14
C ARG A 311 -12.27 6.36 -13.13
N GLN A 312 -11.68 6.66 -11.97
CA GLN A 312 -11.47 5.66 -10.92
C GLN A 312 -12.79 5.24 -10.27
N GLN A 313 -13.69 6.18 -9.98
CA GLN A 313 -15.02 5.91 -9.43
C GLN A 313 -15.85 5.04 -10.40
N GLU A 314 -15.91 5.41 -11.69
CA GLU A 314 -16.61 4.62 -12.72
C GLU A 314 -16.00 3.21 -12.84
N PHE A 315 -14.68 3.08 -12.75
CA PHE A 315 -14.01 1.79 -12.79
C PHE A 315 -14.45 0.86 -11.65
N LEU A 316 -14.62 1.39 -10.42
CA LEU A 316 -15.16 0.64 -9.29
C LEU A 316 -16.66 0.37 -9.44
N GLU A 317 -17.48 1.35 -9.83
CA GLU A 317 -18.92 1.16 -10.05
C GLU A 317 -19.21 0.03 -11.06
N ARG A 318 -18.36 -0.12 -12.09
CA ARG A 318 -18.46 -1.23 -13.04
C ARG A 318 -18.18 -2.59 -12.41
N PHE A 319 -17.37 -2.67 -11.36
CA PHE A 319 -17.24 -3.88 -10.56
C PHE A 319 -18.53 -4.17 -9.82
N TYR A 320 -19.00 -3.21 -9.01
CA TYR A 320 -20.15 -3.40 -8.12
C TYR A 320 -21.42 -3.77 -8.88
N ARG A 321 -21.73 -3.06 -9.98
CA ARG A 321 -22.84 -3.43 -10.88
C ARG A 321 -22.70 -4.83 -11.49
N GLY A 322 -21.47 -5.31 -11.63
CA GLY A 322 -21.14 -6.60 -12.23
C GLY A 322 -21.13 -7.78 -11.24
N VAL A 323 -21.14 -7.54 -9.92
CA VAL A 323 -21.14 -8.61 -8.92
C VAL A 323 -22.47 -9.36 -8.94
N GLY A 324 -23.59 -8.64 -8.88
CA GLY A 324 -24.90 -9.25 -8.72
C GLY A 324 -24.98 -9.98 -7.37
N ASP A 325 -25.23 -11.29 -7.41
CA ASP A 325 -25.20 -12.16 -6.22
C ASP A 325 -23.75 -12.62 -5.93
N PRO A 326 -23.18 -12.31 -4.74
CA PRO A 326 -21.84 -12.74 -4.34
C PRO A 326 -21.59 -14.23 -4.43
N GLU A 327 -22.56 -15.07 -4.08
CA GLU A 327 -22.43 -16.54 -4.12
C GLU A 327 -22.32 -17.03 -5.57
N VAL A 328 -23.13 -16.44 -6.46
CA VAL A 328 -23.10 -16.76 -7.89
C VAL A 328 -21.77 -16.34 -8.51
N LEU A 329 -21.25 -15.16 -8.15
CA LEU A 329 -19.93 -14.73 -8.61
C LEU A 329 -18.83 -15.61 -8.02
N ALA A 330 -18.86 -15.92 -6.72
CA ALA A 330 -17.88 -16.79 -6.06
C ALA A 330 -17.77 -18.15 -6.75
N ALA A 331 -18.89 -18.81 -7.04
CA ALA A 331 -18.91 -20.07 -7.76
C ALA A 331 -18.39 -19.95 -9.21
N LYS A 332 -18.51 -18.78 -9.86
CA LYS A 332 -17.89 -18.52 -11.18
C LYS A 332 -16.37 -18.32 -11.05
N LEU A 333 -15.91 -17.63 -10.00
CA LEU A 333 -14.49 -17.37 -9.75
C LEU A 333 -13.74 -18.65 -9.37
N ASP A 334 -14.30 -19.47 -8.47
CA ASP A 334 -13.74 -20.77 -8.11
C ASP A 334 -13.55 -21.66 -9.35
N ARG A 335 -14.52 -21.70 -10.27
CA ARG A 335 -14.39 -22.47 -11.53
C ARG A 335 -13.24 -22.01 -12.43
N ARG A 336 -12.66 -20.83 -12.18
CA ARG A 336 -11.57 -20.21 -12.97
C ARG A 336 -10.29 -20.00 -12.15
N CYS A 337 -10.16 -20.61 -10.98
CA CYS A 337 -8.94 -20.57 -10.19
C CYS A 337 -7.73 -21.14 -10.97
N VAL A 338 -6.51 -20.76 -10.57
CA VAL A 338 -5.29 -20.99 -11.37
C VAL A 338 -4.60 -22.34 -11.17
N ASP A 339 -5.01 -23.13 -10.18
CA ASP A 339 -4.39 -24.40 -9.75
C ASP A 339 -5.39 -25.56 -9.66
N ARG A 340 -6.41 -25.55 -10.53
CA ARG A 340 -7.45 -26.59 -10.57
C ARG A 340 -6.96 -27.91 -11.14
#